data_AF-A0A1X7I6W8-F1
#
_entry.id   AF-A0A1X7I6W8-F1
#
_cell.length_a   1.000
_cell.length_b   1.000
_cell.length_c   1.000
_cell.angle_alpha   90.00
_cell.angle_beta   90.00
_cell.angle_gamma   90.00
#
_symmetry.space_group_name_H-M   'P 1'
#
loop_
_entity.id
_entity.type
_entity.pdbx_description
1 polymer ?
#
loop_
_entity_poly.entity_id
_entity_poly.type
_entity_poly.pdbx_seq_one_letter_code
_entity_poly.pdbx_strand_id
1 'polypeptide(L)'
;MKMARADADDIEAALELVAILGNVDRGYMPDVADSEDETFFDPDRETHLKLFYECVMDCVERSPGGIFRVVWGFQTLVANNVIDPELDYLELHPRLTAALDARDKP
;
A
#
# COMPACT_ATOMS: atom_id res chain seq x y z
N MET A 1 -11.43 6.61 16.01
CA MET A 1 -12.06 6.93 14.70
C MET A 1 -12.56 5.65 14.03
N LYS A 2 -13.68 5.69 13.29
CA LYS A 2 -14.23 4.54 12.54
C LYS A 2 -14.07 4.79 11.04
N MET A 3 -13.78 3.74 10.26
CA MET A 3 -13.54 3.78 8.82
C MET A 3 -14.00 2.47 8.16
N ALA A 4 -14.39 2.51 6.89
CA ALA A 4 -14.60 1.29 6.10
C ALA A 4 -13.28 0.52 5.91
N ARG A 5 -13.30 -0.79 6.15
CA ARG A 5 -12.11 -1.63 5.96
C ARG A 5 -11.81 -1.77 4.47
N ALA A 6 -10.52 -1.83 4.12
CA ALA A 6 -10.10 -2.32 2.82
C ALA A 6 -10.58 -3.78 2.60
N ASP A 7 -11.02 -4.10 1.40
CA ASP A 7 -11.24 -5.48 0.96
C ASP A 7 -10.00 -6.06 0.27
N ALA A 8 -10.13 -7.23 -0.36
CA ALA A 8 -9.00 -7.90 -1.00
C ALA A 8 -8.54 -7.16 -2.26
N ASP A 9 -9.49 -6.67 -3.06
CA ASP A 9 -9.23 -5.96 -4.32
C ASP A 9 -8.53 -4.62 -4.04
N ASP A 10 -8.92 -3.93 -2.95
CA ASP A 10 -8.23 -2.74 -2.45
C ASP A 10 -6.75 -2.99 -2.14
N ILE A 11 -6.47 -4.10 -1.47
CA ILE A 11 -5.11 -4.47 -1.04
C ILE A 11 -4.28 -4.86 -2.27
N GLU A 12 -4.84 -5.65 -3.19
CA GLU A 12 -4.16 -6.05 -4.42
C GLU A 12 -3.81 -4.83 -5.28
N ALA A 13 -4.76 -3.92 -5.51
CA ALA A 13 -4.51 -2.69 -6.26
C ALA A 13 -3.46 -1.78 -5.59
N ALA A 14 -3.48 -1.67 -4.25
CA ALA A 14 -2.48 -0.89 -3.53
C ALA A 14 -1.09 -1.52 -3.59
N LEU A 15 -0.98 -2.85 -3.50
CA LEU A 15 0.30 -3.56 -3.61
C LEU A 15 0.90 -3.45 -5.01
N GLU A 16 0.08 -3.58 -6.05
CA GLU A 16 0.51 -3.40 -7.44
C GLU A 16 1.00 -1.97 -7.69
N LEU A 17 0.27 -0.96 -7.19
CA LEU A 17 0.71 0.43 -7.27
C LEU A 17 2.10 0.63 -6.61
N VAL A 18 2.32 0.07 -5.41
CA VAL A 18 3.61 0.17 -4.72
C VAL A 18 4.72 -0.55 -5.52
N ALA A 19 4.41 -1.67 -6.17
CA ALA A 19 5.37 -2.37 -7.03
C ALA A 19 5.75 -1.52 -8.25
N ILE A 20 4.78 -0.92 -8.94
CA ILE A 20 5.00 0.00 -10.08
C ILE A 20 5.92 1.15 -9.67
N LEU A 21 5.60 1.82 -8.56
CA LEU A 21 6.39 2.94 -8.04
C LEU A 21 7.81 2.50 -7.68
N GLY A 22 7.96 1.32 -7.05
CA GLY A 22 9.25 0.77 -6.66
C GLY A 22 10.13 0.36 -7.85
N ASN A 23 9.54 -0.05 -8.97
CA ASN A 23 10.29 -0.34 -10.19
C ASN A 23 10.82 0.93 -10.84
N VAL A 24 9.96 1.95 -11.00
CA VAL A 24 10.36 3.23 -11.59
C VAL A 24 11.41 3.95 -10.73
N ASP A 25 11.30 3.91 -9.40
CA ASP A 25 12.32 4.45 -8.49
C ASP A 25 13.71 3.81 -8.70
N ARG A 26 13.75 2.54 -9.08
CA ARG A 26 14.97 1.80 -9.42
C ARG A 26 15.40 1.95 -10.89
N GLY A 27 14.67 2.72 -11.69
CA GLY A 27 14.93 2.94 -13.11
C GLY A 27 14.41 1.85 -14.03
N TYR A 28 13.53 0.96 -13.56
CA TYR A 28 12.90 -0.08 -14.37
C TYR A 28 11.53 0.35 -14.87
N MET A 29 11.12 -0.22 -16.01
CA MET A 29 9.75 -0.08 -16.49
C MET A 29 8.74 -0.67 -15.47
N PRO A 30 7.49 -0.16 -15.43
CA PRO A 30 6.40 -0.83 -14.73
C PRO A 30 6.25 -2.27 -15.26
N ASP A 31 6.29 -3.30 -14.40
CA ASP A 31 6.29 -4.74 -14.78
C ASP A 31 5.01 -5.20 -15.52
N VAL A 32 3.99 -4.35 -15.57
CA VAL A 32 2.72 -4.60 -16.28
C VAL A 32 2.78 -4.23 -17.77
N ALA A 33 3.89 -3.64 -18.23
CA ALA A 33 4.13 -3.43 -19.64
C ALA A 33 4.73 -4.71 -20.23
N ASP A 34 3.99 -5.36 -21.12
CA ASP A 34 4.49 -6.40 -22.02
C ASP A 34 5.46 -5.79 -23.07
N SER A 35 6.34 -4.88 -22.64
CA SER A 35 7.34 -4.25 -23.49
C SER A 35 8.54 -5.18 -23.58
N GLU A 36 8.42 -6.19 -24.44
CA GLU A 36 9.50 -7.14 -24.76
C GLU A 36 10.82 -6.43 -25.15
N ASP A 37 10.74 -5.17 -25.58
CA ASP A 37 11.86 -4.41 -26.12
C ASP A 37 12.57 -3.49 -25.11
N GLU A 38 11.97 -3.14 -23.97
CA GLU A 38 12.51 -2.09 -23.09
C GLU A 38 12.40 -2.39 -21.58
N THR A 39 13.56 -2.48 -20.94
CA THR A 39 13.69 -2.83 -19.51
C THR A 39 13.79 -1.60 -18.60
N PHE A 40 14.32 -0.49 -19.10
CA PHE A 40 14.66 0.68 -18.29
C PHE A 40 13.76 1.87 -18.58
N PHE A 41 13.32 2.51 -17.50
CA PHE A 41 12.48 3.70 -17.56
C PHE A 41 13.32 4.95 -17.82
N ASP A 42 12.84 5.79 -18.74
CA ASP A 42 13.42 7.09 -19.07
C ASP A 42 12.35 8.17 -18.84
N PRO A 43 12.51 9.03 -17.82
CA PRO A 43 11.53 10.06 -17.48
C PRO A 43 11.45 11.19 -18.51
N ASP A 44 12.43 11.32 -19.40
CA ASP A 44 12.39 12.33 -20.48
C ASP A 44 11.68 11.78 -21.74
N ARG A 45 11.33 10.49 -21.75
CA ARG A 45 10.66 9.83 -22.87
C ARG A 45 9.15 9.82 -22.68
N GLU A 46 8.43 10.55 -23.54
CA GLU A 46 6.97 10.71 -23.46
C GLU A 46 6.21 9.36 -23.42
N THR A 47 6.66 8.36 -24.18
CA THR A 47 6.02 7.03 -24.20
C THR A 47 6.15 6.32 -22.86
N HIS A 48 7.26 6.50 -22.14
CA HIS A 48 7.44 5.93 -20.81
C HIS A 48 6.55 6.60 -19.78
N LEU A 49 6.49 7.94 -19.80
CA LEU A 49 5.62 8.70 -18.93
C LEU A 49 4.15 8.32 -19.13
N LYS A 50 3.73 8.15 -20.39
CA LYS A 50 2.36 7.73 -20.72
C LYS A 50 2.04 6.34 -20.18
N LEU A 51 2.93 5.38 -20.41
CA LEU A 51 2.76 4.02 -19.91
C LEU A 51 2.71 3.98 -18.38
N PHE A 52 3.62 4.68 -17.71
CA PHE A 52 3.59 4.80 -16.24
C PHE A 52 2.26 5.36 -15.74
N TYR A 53 1.74 6.42 -16.38
CA TYR A 53 0.44 6.97 -16.05
C TYR A 53 -0.68 5.94 -16.22
N GLU A 54 -0.72 5.22 -17.34
CA GLU A 54 -1.72 4.18 -17.60
C GLU A 54 -1.68 3.10 -16.51
N CYS A 55 -0.49 2.57 -16.18
CA CYS A 55 -0.35 1.55 -15.14
C CYS A 55 -0.82 2.03 -13.76
N VAL A 56 -0.49 3.28 -13.40
CA VAL A 56 -0.92 3.87 -12.12
C VAL A 56 -2.44 4.06 -12.10
N MET A 57 -3.02 4.58 -13.18
CA MET A 57 -4.45 4.81 -13.25
C MET A 57 -5.26 3.52 -13.28
N ASP A 58 -4.77 2.47 -13.95
CA ASP A 58 -5.39 1.15 -13.91
C ASP A 58 -5.52 0.63 -12.49
N CYS A 59 -4.50 0.80 -11.63
CA CYS A 59 -4.59 0.45 -10.21
C CYS A 59 -5.65 1.27 -9.46
N VAL A 60 -5.72 2.58 -9.73
CA VAL A 60 -6.66 3.50 -9.05
C VAL A 60 -8.11 3.22 -9.48
N GLU A 61 -8.33 2.94 -10.75
CA GLU A 61 -9.66 2.73 -11.34
C GLU A 61 -10.21 1.34 -11.04
N ARG A 62 -9.34 0.32 -10.92
CA ARG A 62 -9.74 -1.05 -10.58
C ARG A 62 -10.32 -1.17 -9.17
N SER A 63 -9.85 -0.37 -8.22
CA SER A 63 -10.52 -0.22 -6.92
C SER A 63 -10.67 1.24 -6.48
N PRO A 64 -11.80 1.89 -6.84
CA PRO A 64 -12.07 3.27 -6.47
C PRO A 64 -12.07 3.48 -4.94
N GLY A 65 -11.15 4.32 -4.47
CA GLY A 65 -10.95 4.61 -3.06
C GLY A 65 -10.30 3.49 -2.25
N GLY A 66 -9.85 2.40 -2.89
CA GLY A 66 -9.18 1.29 -2.23
C GLY A 66 -7.85 1.69 -1.61
N ILE A 67 -7.02 2.40 -2.36
CA ILE A 67 -5.74 2.96 -1.88
C ILE A 67 -5.98 3.86 -0.65
N PHE A 68 -7.04 4.69 -0.68
CA PHE A 68 -7.43 5.51 0.46
C PHE A 68 -7.77 4.64 1.68
N ARG A 69 -8.57 3.58 1.52
CA ARG A 69 -8.92 2.65 2.61
C ARG A 69 -7.71 1.92 3.17
N VAL A 70 -6.73 1.54 2.35
CA VAL A 70 -5.49 0.90 2.81
C VAL A 70 -4.65 1.86 3.64
N VAL A 71 -4.31 3.03 3.09
CA VAL A 71 -3.42 4.00 3.75
C VAL A 71 -4.05 4.57 5.03
N TRP A 72 -5.28 5.06 4.93
CA TRP A 72 -5.98 5.61 6.09
C TRP A 72 -6.44 4.52 7.07
N GLY A 73 -6.63 3.29 6.59
CA GLY A 73 -6.86 2.14 7.44
C GLY A 73 -5.72 1.95 8.44
N PHE A 74 -4.47 1.95 7.95
CA PHE A 74 -3.28 1.88 8.80
C PHE A 74 -3.18 3.06 9.77
N GLN A 75 -3.35 4.29 9.28
CA GLN A 75 -3.36 5.48 10.15
C GLN A 75 -4.46 5.40 11.23
N THR A 76 -5.62 4.85 10.89
CA THR A 76 -6.72 4.65 11.84
C THR A 76 -6.34 3.63 12.93
N LEU A 77 -5.58 2.58 12.61
CA LEU A 77 -5.09 1.63 13.61
C LEU A 77 -4.14 2.30 14.60
N VAL A 78 -3.19 3.11 14.10
CA VAL A 78 -2.25 3.87 14.93
C VAL A 78 -3.00 4.89 15.80
N ALA A 79 -3.88 5.70 15.21
CA ALA A 79 -4.64 6.74 15.91
C ALA A 79 -5.63 6.19 16.97
N ASN A 80 -6.01 4.91 16.89
CA ASN A 80 -6.83 4.25 17.90
C ASN A 80 -6.00 3.45 18.93
N ASN A 81 -4.68 3.57 18.93
CA ASN A 81 -3.76 2.84 19.80
C ASN A 81 -3.97 1.33 19.70
N VAL A 82 -4.04 0.83 18.46
CA VAL A 82 -4.06 -0.62 18.15
C VAL A 82 -2.64 -1.13 17.96
N ILE A 83 -1.84 -0.39 17.18
CA ILE A 83 -0.41 -0.64 16.97
C ILE A 83 0.39 0.31 17.88
N ASP A 84 1.53 -0.15 18.40
CA ASP A 84 2.45 0.68 19.18
C ASP A 84 3.20 1.67 18.27
N PRO A 85 3.01 3.00 18.41
CA PRO A 85 3.70 3.99 17.59
C PRO A 85 5.16 4.25 18.01
N GLU A 86 5.59 3.76 19.17
CA GLU A 86 6.94 4.01 19.70
C GLU A 86 7.96 2.97 19.19
N LEU A 87 7.51 1.95 18.46
CA LEU A 87 8.34 0.91 17.87
C LEU A 87 8.58 1.17 16.37
N ASP A 88 9.74 0.75 15.88
CA ASP A 88 10.11 0.80 14.46
C ASP A 88 9.61 -0.43 13.66
N TYR A 89 8.81 -1.28 14.29
CA TYR A 89 8.14 -2.45 13.71
C TYR A 89 6.69 -2.54 14.16
N LEU A 90 5.90 -3.36 13.47
CA LEU A 90 4.48 -3.52 13.78
C LEU A 90 4.28 -4.49 14.95
N GLU A 91 3.75 -3.97 16.06
CA GLU A 91 3.38 -4.75 17.26
C GLU A 91 2.11 -4.18 17.89
N LEU A 92 1.39 -5.01 18.67
CA LEU A 92 0.22 -4.55 19.41
C LEU A 92 0.59 -3.52 20.48
N HIS A 93 -0.22 -2.47 20.61
CA HIS A 93 -0.03 -1.46 21.65
C HIS A 93 -0.03 -2.10 23.06
N PRO A 94 0.86 -1.71 24.00
CA PRO A 94 1.03 -2.37 25.31
C PRO A 94 -0.26 -2.52 26.12
N ARG A 95 -1.16 -1.53 26.01
CA ARG A 95 -2.51 -1.57 26.58
C ARG A 95 -3.33 -2.80 26.15
N LEU A 96 -3.23 -3.21 24.89
CA LEU A 96 -3.94 -4.38 24.36
C LEU A 96 -3.30 -5.68 24.84
N THR A 97 -1.97 -5.75 24.81
CA THR A 97 -1.20 -6.89 25.35
C THR A 97 -1.53 -7.14 26.81
N ALA A 98 -1.50 -6.09 27.64
CA ALA A 98 -1.86 -6.19 29.07
C ALA A 98 -3.31 -6.64 29.30
N ALA A 99 -4.25 -6.24 28.43
CA ALA A 99 -5.64 -6.67 28.51
C ALA A 99 -5.81 -8.15 28.14
N LEU A 100 -5.07 -8.65 27.15
CA LEU A 100 -5.04 -10.07 26.79
C LEU A 100 -4.45 -10.90 27.93
N ASP A 101 -3.33 -10.48 28.51
CA ASP A 101 -2.68 -11.16 29.63
C ASP A 101 -3.60 -11.24 30.87
N ALA A 102 -4.34 -10.16 31.15
CA ALA A 102 -5.29 -10.12 32.26
C ALA A 102 -6.50 -11.04 32.04
N ARG A 103 -6.94 -11.21 30.78
CA ARG A 103 -8.02 -12.14 30.42
C ARG A 103 -7.56 -13.60 30.54
N ASP A 104 -6.32 -13.88 30.19
CA ASP A 104 -5.78 -15.23 30.13
C ASP A 104 -5.18 -15.69 31.48
N LYS A 105 -5.12 -14.80 32.48
CA LYS A 105 -4.84 -15.16 33.88
C LYS A 105 -6.04 -15.90 34.49
N PRO A 106 -5.80 -17.08 35.11
CA PRO A 106 -6.84 -17.89 35.74
C PRO A 106 -7.45 -17.24 36.99
#